data_AF-A0A0C3CK89-F1
#
_entry.id   AF-A0A0C3CK89-F1
#
_cell.length_a   1.000
_cell.length_b   1.000
_cell.length_c   1.000
_cell.angle_alpha   90.00
_cell.angle_beta   90.00
_cell.angle_gamma   90.00
#
_symmetry.space_group_name_H-M   'P 1'
#
loop_
_entity.id
_entity.type
_entity.pdbx_description
1 polymer ?
#
loop_
_entity_poly.entity_id
_entity_poly.type
_entity_poly.pdbx_seq_one_letter_code
_entity_poly.pdbx_strand_id
1 'polypeptide(L)'
;MVHRPADSRLLSNLLQQEKEYSKQLSQLLESSNASLASFTAYAAASPPPGSHVIMSIAGSLASIDEALKRYAQGVEEWRETMRSLKDAEEEVGNIMRDREIL
;
A
#
# COMPACT_ATOMS: atom_id res chain seq x y z
N MET A 1 -11.34 32.87 11.20
CA MET A 1 -11.47 31.51 11.74
C MET A 1 -10.19 31.20 12.49
N VAL A 2 -10.28 30.86 13.78
CA VAL A 2 -9.10 30.63 14.64
C VAL A 2 -8.31 29.47 14.04
N HIS A 3 -7.03 29.71 13.67
CA HIS A 3 -6.10 28.67 13.23
C HIS A 3 -5.83 27.73 14.40
N ARG A 4 -6.72 26.76 14.62
CA ARG A 4 -6.42 25.65 15.53
C ARG A 4 -5.42 24.76 14.80
N PRO A 5 -4.23 24.49 15.37
CA PRO A 5 -3.27 23.59 14.74
C PRO A 5 -3.91 22.21 14.52
N ALA A 6 -3.56 21.58 13.40
CA ALA A 6 -3.99 20.21 13.11
C ALA A 6 -3.54 19.27 14.23
N ASP A 7 -4.40 18.31 14.59
CA ASP A 7 -4.04 17.33 15.62
C ASP A 7 -3.06 16.31 15.03
N SER A 8 -1.76 16.54 15.27
CA SER A 8 -0.65 15.71 14.77
C SER A 8 -0.74 14.25 15.22
N ARG A 9 -1.52 13.94 16.26
CA ARG A 9 -1.79 12.57 16.72
C ARG A 9 -2.63 11.81 15.69
N LEU A 10 -3.58 12.48 15.04
CA LEU A 10 -4.43 11.87 14.02
C LEU A 10 -3.59 11.43 12.80
N LEU A 11 -2.70 12.30 12.32
CA LEU A 11 -1.80 12.00 11.22
C LEU A 11 -0.81 10.89 11.60
N SER A 12 -0.29 10.90 12.83
CA SER A 12 0.58 9.83 13.34
C SER A 12 -0.14 8.47 13.40
N ASN A 13 -1.40 8.45 13.84
CA ASN A 13 -2.22 7.24 13.87
C ASN A 13 -2.50 6.71 12.46
N LEU A 14 -2.84 7.60 11.53
CA LEU A 14 -3.02 7.25 10.12
C LEU A 14 -1.76 6.61 9.55
N LEU A 15 -0.60 7.27 9.68
CA LEU A 15 0.69 6.73 9.21
C LEU A 15 1.02 5.35 9.80
N GLN A 16 0.63 5.11 11.05
CA GLN A 16 0.82 3.82 11.71
C GLN A 16 -0.11 2.73 11.14
N GLN A 17 -1.37 3.06 10.86
CA GLN A 17 -2.32 2.14 10.23
C GLN A 17 -1.88 1.79 8.81
N GLU A 18 -1.43 2.77 8.04
CA GLU A 18 -0.98 2.60 6.66
C GLU A 18 0.32 1.80 6.55
N LYS A 19 1.19 1.90 7.56
CA LYS A 19 2.35 1.03 7.67
C LYS A 19 1.95 -0.45 7.81
N GLU A 20 0.97 -0.75 8.66
CA GLU A 20 0.48 -2.13 8.80
C GLU A 20 -0.25 -2.59 7.55
N TYR A 21 -1.02 -1.72 6.91
CA TYR A 21 -1.70 -2.03 5.66
C TYR A 21 -0.72 -2.36 4.51
N SER A 22 0.33 -1.55 4.33
CA SER A 22 1.40 -1.81 3.34
C SER A 22 2.09 -3.16 3.56
N LYS A 23 2.30 -3.54 4.83
CA LYS A 23 2.83 -4.86 5.20
C LYS A 23 1.86 -5.98 4.84
N GLN A 24 0.56 -5.82 5.09
CA GLN A 24 -0.46 -6.80 4.70
C GLN A 24 -0.54 -6.97 3.18
N LEU A 25 -0.44 -5.88 2.41
CA LEU A 25 -0.39 -5.95 0.94
C LEU A 25 0.82 -6.75 0.45
N SER A 26 1.98 -6.55 1.08
CA SER A 26 3.20 -7.30 0.74
C SER A 26 3.06 -8.80 1.01
N GLN A 27 2.49 -9.17 2.16
CA GLN A 27 2.19 -10.56 2.51
C GLN A 27 1.15 -11.18 1.57
N LEU A 28 0.11 -10.43 1.20
CA LEU A 28 -0.89 -10.85 0.24
C LEU A 28 -0.25 -11.16 -1.12
N LEU A 29 0.62 -10.28 -1.63
CA LEU A 29 1.34 -10.49 -2.89
C LEU A 29 2.23 -11.75 -2.86
N GLU A 30 2.90 -12.02 -1.75
CA GLU A 30 3.69 -13.26 -1.59
C GLU A 30 2.80 -14.50 -1.67
N SER A 31 1.67 -14.50 -0.95
CA SER A 31 0.72 -15.61 -0.98
C SER A 31 0.06 -15.79 -2.36
N SER A 32 -0.25 -14.68 -3.05
CA SER A 32 -0.87 -14.70 -4.37
C SER A 32 0.08 -15.27 -5.42
N ASN A 33 1.36 -14.87 -5.40
CA ASN A 33 2.38 -15.43 -6.29
C ASN A 33 2.57 -16.94 -6.08
N ALA A 34 2.58 -17.43 -4.84
CA ALA A 34 2.66 -18.86 -4.55
C ALA A 34 1.42 -19.62 -5.04
N SER A 35 0.23 -19.04 -4.87
CA SER A 35 -1.03 -19.59 -5.38
C SER A 35 -1.03 -19.65 -6.91
N LEU A 36 -0.64 -18.58 -7.58
CA LEU A 36 -0.53 -18.48 -9.04
C LEU A 36 0.46 -19.51 -9.60
N ALA A 37 1.61 -19.70 -8.95
CA ALA A 37 2.59 -20.71 -9.34
C ALA A 37 2.00 -22.13 -9.26
N SER A 38 1.31 -22.43 -8.16
CA SER A 38 0.64 -23.72 -7.95
C SER A 38 -0.47 -23.95 -8.97
N PHE A 39 -1.26 -22.91 -9.26
CA PHE A 39 -2.35 -22.96 -10.24
C PHE A 39 -1.84 -23.12 -11.68
N THR A 40 -0.73 -22.47 -12.01
CA THR A 40 -0.05 -22.62 -13.30
C THR A 40 0.52 -24.03 -13.48
N ALA A 41 1.12 -24.60 -12.42
CA ALA A 41 1.59 -25.99 -12.43
C ALA A 41 0.43 -26.98 -12.62
N TYR A 42 -0.70 -26.74 -11.96
CA TYR A 42 -1.93 -27.52 -12.16
C TYR A 42 -2.45 -27.41 -13.60
N ALA A 43 -2.43 -26.20 -14.20
CA ALA A 43 -2.80 -26.00 -15.60
C ALA A 43 -1.92 -26.83 -16.54
N ALA A 44 -0.60 -26.84 -16.30
CA ALA A 44 0.37 -27.58 -17.10
C ALA A 44 0.21 -29.10 -16.99
N ALA A 45 -0.25 -29.60 -15.83
CA ALA A 45 -0.53 -31.02 -15.61
C ALA A 45 -1.92 -31.47 -16.11
N SER A 46 -2.76 -30.55 -16.57
CA SER A 46 -4.14 -30.84 -16.96
C SER A 46 -4.27 -31.21 -18.45
N PRO A 47 -5.17 -32.13 -18.83
CA PRO A 47 -5.46 -32.41 -20.24
C PRO A 47 -6.14 -31.23 -20.96
N PRO A 48 -5.91 -31.04 -22.27
CA PRO A 48 -6.73 -30.16 -23.09
C PRO A 48 -8.19 -30.64 -23.19
N PRO A 49 -9.18 -29.73 -23.36
CA PRO A 49 -9.02 -28.28 -23.46
C PRO A 49 -8.97 -27.55 -22.11
N GLY A 50 -9.15 -28.27 -20.99
CA GLY A 50 -9.21 -27.68 -19.64
C GLY A 50 -7.96 -26.89 -19.28
N SER A 51 -6.78 -27.39 -19.64
CA SER A 51 -5.51 -26.67 -19.44
C SER A 51 -5.47 -25.28 -20.08
N HIS A 52 -6.07 -25.09 -21.26
CA HIS A 52 -6.13 -23.78 -21.92
C HIS A 52 -6.99 -22.79 -21.15
N VAL A 53 -8.13 -23.24 -20.63
CA VAL A 53 -9.02 -22.40 -19.81
C VAL A 53 -8.33 -22.01 -18.51
N ILE A 54 -7.71 -22.99 -17.82
CA ILE A 54 -6.99 -22.76 -16.56
C ILE A 54 -5.83 -21.78 -16.79
N MET A 55 -5.08 -21.92 -17.88
CA MET A 55 -3.99 -20.99 -18.24
C MET A 55 -4.48 -19.57 -18.51
N SER A 56 -5.64 -19.41 -19.15
CA SER A 56 -6.27 -18.09 -19.35
C SER A 56 -6.67 -17.43 -18.03
N ILE A 57 -7.18 -18.21 -17.07
CA ILE A 57 -7.49 -17.74 -15.73
C ILE A 57 -6.19 -17.33 -15.00
N ALA A 58 -5.14 -18.15 -15.09
CA ALA A 58 -3.84 -17.85 -14.50
C ALA A 58 -3.27 -16.52 -15.04
N GLY A 59 -3.39 -16.27 -16.35
CA GLY A 59 -3.00 -15.00 -16.95
C GLY A 59 -3.79 -13.81 -16.41
N SER A 60 -5.08 -13.98 -16.14
CA SER A 60 -5.92 -12.93 -15.53
C SER A 60 -5.48 -12.65 -14.10
N LEU A 61 -5.22 -13.67 -13.30
CA LEU A 61 -4.71 -13.53 -11.93
C LEU A 61 -3.35 -12.83 -11.91
N ALA A 62 -2.43 -13.18 -12.82
CA ALA A 62 -1.13 -12.51 -12.94
C ALA A 62 -1.28 -11.00 -13.21
N SER A 63 -2.25 -10.61 -14.04
CA SER A 63 -2.51 -9.19 -14.33
C SER A 63 -3.05 -8.43 -13.10
N ILE A 64 -3.85 -9.11 -12.27
CA ILE A 64 -4.39 -8.56 -11.02
C ILE A 64 -3.27 -8.40 -10.00
N ASP A 65 -2.37 -9.38 -9.87
CA ASP A 65 -1.21 -9.30 -8.97
C ASP A 65 -0.29 -8.13 -9.34
N GLU A 66 -0.05 -7.90 -10.63
CA GLU A 66 0.73 -6.77 -11.10
C GLU A 66 0.03 -5.42 -10.80
N ALA A 67 -1.30 -5.35 -10.96
CA ALA A 67 -2.06 -4.16 -10.58
C ALA A 67 -2.00 -3.91 -9.06
N LEU A 68 -2.12 -4.96 -8.25
CA LEU A 68 -2.03 -4.90 -6.80
C LEU A 68 -0.64 -4.46 -6.34
N LYS A 69 0.41 -4.93 -7.02
CA LYS A 69 1.80 -4.50 -6.76
C LYS A 69 1.99 -3.01 -6.99
N ARG A 70 1.45 -2.47 -8.08
CA ARG A 70 1.48 -1.02 -8.36
C ARG A 70 0.69 -0.22 -7.34
N TYR A 71 -0.47 -0.74 -6.93
CA TYR A 71 -1.24 -0.13 -5.86
C TYR A 71 -0.45 -0.08 -4.54
N ALA A 72 0.20 -1.17 -4.15
CA ALA A 72 1.04 -1.22 -2.96
C ALA A 72 2.20 -0.21 -3.01
N GLN A 73 2.82 -0.03 -4.19
CA GLN A 73 3.82 1.03 -4.40
C GLN A 73 3.22 2.43 -4.21
N GLY A 74 2.06 2.70 -4.81
CA GLY A 74 1.37 3.99 -4.66
C GLY A 74 0.98 4.29 -3.21
N VAL A 75 0.59 3.29 -2.43
CA VAL A 75 0.33 3.43 -0.98
C VAL A 75 1.61 3.83 -0.24
N GLU A 76 2.76 3.25 -0.59
CA GLU A 76 4.04 3.58 0.03
C GLU A 76 4.48 5.02 -0.30
N GLU A 77 4.40 5.44 -1.57
CA GLU A 77 4.70 6.81 -2.01
C GLU A 77 3.79 7.84 -1.34
N TRP A 78 2.50 7.54 -1.24
CA TRP A 78 1.55 8.39 -0.52
C TRP A 78 1.89 8.47 0.96
N ARG A 79 2.28 7.37 1.60
CA ARG A 79 2.71 7.35 3.01
C ARG A 79 3.95 8.21 3.25
N GLU A 80 4.91 8.18 2.32
CA GLU A 80 6.09 9.05 2.37
C GLU A 80 5.70 10.53 2.27
N THR A 81 4.81 10.87 1.33
CA THR A 81 4.29 12.24 1.16
C THR A 81 3.60 12.73 2.43
N MET A 82 2.79 11.88 3.08
CA MET A 82 2.12 12.19 4.34
C MET A 82 3.08 12.35 5.52
N ARG A 83 4.22 11.65 5.51
CA ARG A 83 5.30 11.87 6.48
C ARG A 83 5.93 13.24 6.31
N SER A 84 6.27 13.62 5.08
CA SER A 84 6.81 14.96 4.78
C SER A 84 5.84 16.07 5.16
N LEU A 85 4.53 15.87 4.95
CA LEU A 85 3.50 16.79 5.41
C LEU A 85 3.53 16.95 6.94
N LYS A 86 3.61 15.84 7.67
CA LYS A 86 3.69 15.85 9.14
C LYS A 86 4.90 16.66 9.62
N ASP A 87 6.06 16.44 9.03
CA ASP A 87 7.30 17.12 9.41
C ASP A 87 7.18 18.64 9.18
N ALA A 88 6.57 19.05 8.06
CA ALA A 88 6.29 20.46 7.77
C ALA A 88 5.28 21.09 8.76
N GLU A 89 4.24 20.34 9.16
CA GLU A 89 3.29 20.81 10.18
C GLU A 89 3.96 21.00 11.55
N GLU A 90 4.87 20.10 11.92
CA GLU A 90 5.66 20.21 13.16
C GLU A 90 6.60 21.44 13.12
N GLU A 91 7.25 21.70 11.99
CA GLU A 91 8.10 22.88 11.79
C GLU A 91 7.30 24.19 11.92
N VAL A 92 6.16 24.30 11.24
CA VAL A 92 5.28 25.48 11.35
C VAL A 92 4.81 25.65 12.79
N GLY A 93 4.46 24.56 13.49
CA GLY A 93 4.08 24.59 14.89
C GLY A 93 5.20 25.05 15.82
N ASN A 94 6.47 24.77 15.51
CA ASN A 94 7.62 25.30 16.24
C ASN A 94 7.75 26.81 16.04
N ILE A 95 7.71 27.28 14.78
CA ILE A 95 7.83 28.70 14.45
C ILE A 95 6.72 29.53 15.11
N MET A 96 5.47 29.04 15.11
CA MET A 96 4.36 29.75 15.75
C MET A 96 4.56 29.87 17.26
N ARG A 97 5.06 28.81 17.93
CA ARG A 97 5.38 28.85 19.36
C ARG A 97 6.52 29.81 19.67
N ASP A 98 7.59 29.78 18.88
CA ASP A 98 8.71 30.70 19.05
C ASP A 98 8.26 32.16 18.93
N ARG A 99 7.35 32.46 18.00
CA ARG A 99 6.73 33.80 17.87
C ARG A 99 5.88 34.18 19.08
N GLU A 100 5.18 33.25 19.72
CA GLU A 100 4.36 33.52 20.90
C GLU A 100 5.19 33.75 22.18
N ILE A 101 6.45 33.31 22.20
CA ILE A 101 7.37 33.45 23.35
C ILE A 101 8.17 34.76 23.29
N LEU A 102 8.24 35.41 22.12
CA LEU A 102 8.91 36.70 21.88
C LEU A 102 7.96 37.89 22.06
#